data_AF-A0A553NY64-F1
#
_entry.id   AF-A0A553NY64-F1
#
_cell.length_a   1.000
_cell.length_b   1.000
_cell.length_c   1.000
_cell.angle_alpha   90.00
_cell.angle_beta   90.00
_cell.angle_gamma   90.00
#
_symmetry.space_group_name_H-M   'P 1'
#
loop_
_entity.id
_entity.type
_entity.pdbx_description
1 polymer ?
#
loop_
_entity_poly.entity_id
_entity_poly.type
_entity_poly.pdbx_seq_one_letter_code
_entity_poly.pdbx_strand_id
1 'polypeptide(L)'
;MILLVFLVSFGLLPISSLSQDVDRRAAPWWDALEDEQFYRQCQSSCTKQSRGVRTQVTLCDDTEVCRGLKRTLDEVATEKCLAWQEANVVPELTFLGEGRRFKHEPAIGNWISCAIFCKTDHRQWYSPRRELGRQAFFQDGIWCHNNGREDFYCQKNLCLPEGYEVNDAVRSAQLAMESDLENVVIDDEVLAL
;
A
#
# COMPACT_ATOMS: atom_id res chain seq x y z
N MET A 1 -34.57 51.65 -39.73
CA MET A 1 -33.62 52.02 -38.66
C MET A 1 -32.87 50.76 -38.28
N ILE A 2 -31.61 50.65 -38.71
CA ILE A 2 -30.77 49.46 -38.57
C ILE A 2 -30.22 49.44 -37.15
N LEU A 3 -30.52 48.41 -36.35
CA LEU A 3 -29.94 48.21 -35.03
C LEU A 3 -28.85 47.13 -35.13
N LEU A 4 -27.59 47.57 -35.22
CA LEU A 4 -26.40 46.77 -35.01
C LEU A 4 -26.30 46.45 -33.52
N VAL A 5 -26.39 45.18 -33.13
CA VAL A 5 -26.05 44.73 -31.77
C VAL A 5 -24.84 43.81 -31.86
N PHE A 6 -23.79 44.24 -31.19
CA PHE A 6 -22.46 43.64 -31.12
C PHE A 6 -22.51 42.23 -30.53
N LEU A 7 -21.94 41.27 -31.25
CA LEU A 7 -21.59 39.96 -30.71
C LEU A 7 -20.44 40.13 -29.74
N VAL A 8 -20.72 40.09 -28.44
CA VAL A 8 -19.69 39.97 -27.40
C VAL A 8 -19.28 38.51 -27.35
N SER A 9 -18.15 38.20 -27.97
CA SER A 9 -17.47 36.91 -27.85
C SER A 9 -16.99 36.74 -26.40
N PHE A 10 -17.84 36.18 -25.55
CA PHE A 10 -17.41 35.69 -24.24
C PHE A 10 -16.46 34.52 -24.49
N GLY A 11 -15.16 34.78 -24.32
CA GLY A 11 -14.14 33.75 -24.33
C GLY A 11 -14.46 32.72 -23.25
N LEU A 12 -14.89 31.53 -23.68
CA LEU A 12 -14.94 30.36 -22.84
C LEU A 12 -13.50 30.03 -22.43
N LEU A 13 -13.15 30.35 -21.18
CA LEU A 13 -11.96 29.77 -20.57
C LEU A 13 -12.19 28.24 -20.46
N PRO A 14 -11.26 27.40 -20.94
CA PRO A 14 -11.42 25.96 -20.85
C PRO A 14 -11.33 25.54 -19.37
N ILE A 15 -12.46 25.08 -18.83
CA ILE A 15 -12.61 24.48 -17.47
C ILE A 15 -11.85 23.12 -17.38
N SER A 16 -11.27 22.66 -18.48
CA SER A 16 -10.72 21.31 -18.67
C SER A 16 -9.41 21.01 -17.92
N SER A 17 -8.71 22.02 -17.39
CA SER A 17 -7.38 21.77 -16.77
C SER A 17 -7.46 21.34 -15.30
N LEU A 18 -8.56 21.63 -14.60
CA LEU A 18 -8.67 21.29 -13.17
C LEU A 18 -9.11 19.84 -12.95
N SER A 19 -9.96 19.28 -13.81
CA SER A 19 -10.42 17.88 -13.66
C SER A 19 -9.33 16.86 -14.02
N GLN A 20 -8.54 17.13 -15.06
CA GLN A 20 -7.45 16.24 -15.48
C GLN A 20 -6.37 16.06 -14.42
N ASP A 21 -6.16 17.08 -13.57
CA ASP A 21 -5.12 17.06 -12.53
C ASP A 21 -5.60 16.38 -11.24
N VAL A 22 -6.92 16.29 -11.02
CA VAL A 22 -7.55 15.54 -9.92
C VAL A 22 -7.61 14.05 -10.25
N ASP A 23 -8.01 13.70 -11.48
CA ASP A 23 -8.09 12.29 -11.93
C ASP A 23 -6.72 11.61 -11.96
N ARG A 24 -5.62 12.35 -12.19
CA ARG A 24 -4.24 11.82 -12.08
C ARG A 24 -3.79 11.58 -10.64
N ARG A 25 -4.32 12.33 -9.66
CA ARG A 25 -4.03 12.13 -8.23
C ARG A 25 -4.86 11.00 -7.61
N ALA A 26 -6.00 10.69 -8.22
CA ALA A 26 -6.88 9.58 -7.89
C ALA A 26 -6.69 8.36 -8.81
N ALA A 27 -5.68 8.40 -9.70
CA ALA A 27 -5.41 7.31 -10.62
C ALA A 27 -5.13 6.02 -9.82
N PRO A 28 -5.62 4.87 -10.29
CA PRO A 28 -5.39 3.62 -9.59
C PRO A 28 -3.89 3.32 -9.42
N TRP A 29 -3.51 2.76 -8.28
CA TRP A 29 -2.11 2.50 -7.93
C TRP A 29 -1.34 1.62 -8.92
N TRP A 30 -2.02 0.85 -9.79
CA TRP A 30 -1.37 0.08 -10.85
C TRP A 30 -0.82 0.97 -11.97
N ASP A 31 -1.41 2.14 -12.23
CA ASP A 31 -0.86 3.12 -13.17
C ASP A 31 0.45 3.73 -12.61
N ALA A 32 0.59 3.79 -11.28
CA ALA A 32 1.83 4.18 -10.59
C ALA A 32 2.88 3.05 -10.51
N LEU A 33 2.51 1.80 -10.83
CA LEU A 33 3.46 0.69 -10.97
C LEU A 33 4.14 0.66 -12.34
N GLU A 34 3.47 1.13 -13.40
CA GLU A 34 4.07 1.22 -14.74
C GLU A 34 5.12 2.32 -14.82
N ASP A 35 5.01 3.36 -13.99
CA ASP A 35 6.00 4.43 -13.91
C ASP A 35 7.11 4.08 -12.90
N GLU A 36 8.04 3.20 -13.31
CA GLU A 36 9.27 2.86 -12.57
C GLU A 36 10.06 4.10 -12.09
N GLN A 37 9.78 5.30 -12.62
CA GLN A 37 10.40 6.56 -12.20
C GLN A 37 9.94 7.05 -10.82
N PHE A 38 8.78 6.60 -10.32
CA PHE A 38 8.28 7.00 -9.00
C PHE A 38 9.06 6.35 -7.85
N TYR A 39 9.57 5.15 -8.06
CA TYR A 39 10.55 4.53 -7.18
C TYR A 39 11.95 4.90 -7.68
N ARG A 40 12.47 6.07 -7.30
CA ARG A 40 13.87 6.41 -7.59
C ARG A 40 14.78 5.29 -7.07
N GLN A 41 15.22 4.41 -7.96
CA GLN A 41 16.06 3.25 -7.71
C GLN A 41 17.45 3.52 -8.29
N CYS A 42 18.44 2.83 -7.74
CA CYS A 42 19.83 2.79 -8.16
C CYS A 42 20.19 1.43 -7.68
N GLN A 43 20.05 0.63 -8.70
CA GLN A 43 20.58 -0.68 -8.81
C GLN A 43 22.10 -0.51 -8.70
N SER A 44 22.73 -1.30 -7.85
CA SER A 44 24.17 -1.50 -7.94
C SER A 44 24.44 -3.00 -8.06
N SER A 45 25.27 -3.35 -9.04
CA SER A 45 25.36 -4.65 -9.70
C SER A 45 26.33 -5.65 -9.05
N CYS A 46 26.69 -5.45 -7.78
CA CYS A 46 27.68 -6.27 -7.08
C CYS A 46 29.00 -6.40 -7.86
N THR A 47 29.56 -5.27 -8.30
CA THR A 47 30.98 -5.15 -8.66
C THR A 47 31.76 -4.66 -7.42
N LYS A 48 33.06 -4.94 -7.33
CA LYS A 48 33.85 -4.58 -6.14
C LYS A 48 33.75 -3.05 -5.90
N GLN A 49 33.30 -2.63 -4.70
CA GLN A 49 33.05 -1.21 -4.28
C GLN A 49 31.73 -0.53 -4.72
N SER A 50 30.69 -1.25 -5.16
CA SER A 50 29.40 -0.61 -5.50
C SER A 50 28.62 -0.04 -4.30
N ARG A 51 27.82 1.02 -4.54
CA ARG A 51 26.75 1.56 -3.66
C ARG A 51 25.42 1.62 -4.45
N GLY A 52 24.28 1.22 -3.84
CA GLY A 52 22.92 1.37 -4.41
C GLY A 52 22.25 2.71 -4.05
N VAL A 53 21.02 2.99 -4.52
CA VAL A 53 20.23 4.18 -4.08
C VAL A 53 19.08 3.84 -3.16
N ARG A 54 18.96 4.79 -2.25
CA ARG A 54 17.82 5.64 -1.90
C ARG A 54 16.62 5.68 -2.87
N THR A 55 15.67 4.78 -2.64
CA THR A 55 14.27 5.09 -2.90
C THR A 55 13.76 6.01 -1.80
N GLN A 56 13.28 7.19 -2.17
CA GLN A 56 12.58 8.09 -1.27
C GLN A 56 11.10 8.02 -1.62
N VAL A 57 10.31 7.35 -0.78
CA VAL A 57 8.85 7.43 -0.86
C VAL A 57 8.47 8.74 -0.18
N THR A 58 7.78 9.62 -0.90
CA THR A 58 7.21 10.83 -0.31
C THR A 58 5.72 10.59 -0.19
N LEU A 59 5.19 10.60 1.03
CA LEU A 59 3.77 10.48 1.27
C LEU A 59 3.08 11.79 0.86
N CYS A 60 1.94 11.68 0.20
CA CYS A 60 1.12 12.84 -0.15
C CYS A 60 -0.05 12.98 0.83
N ASP A 61 -0.46 14.22 1.10
CA ASP A 61 -1.72 14.49 1.79
C ASP A 61 -2.88 14.30 0.81
N ASP A 62 -3.66 13.26 1.04
CA ASP A 62 -4.81 12.88 0.22
C ASP A 62 -6.14 13.44 0.76
N THR A 63 -6.13 14.26 1.82
CA THR A 63 -7.34 14.69 2.54
C THR A 63 -8.35 15.40 1.64
N GLU A 64 -7.90 16.25 0.72
CA GLU A 64 -8.78 16.95 -0.22
C GLU A 64 -9.35 16.03 -1.30
N VAL A 65 -8.58 15.02 -1.73
CA VAL A 65 -8.97 14.08 -2.81
C VAL A 65 -9.91 13.00 -2.28
N CYS A 66 -9.61 12.46 -1.09
CA CYS A 66 -10.31 11.33 -0.49
C CYS A 66 -11.41 11.75 0.51
N ARG A 67 -11.80 13.03 0.57
CA ARG A 67 -12.73 13.55 1.58
C ARG A 67 -14.06 12.78 1.57
N GLY A 68 -14.37 12.09 2.66
CA GLY A 68 -15.60 11.30 2.80
C GLY A 68 -15.62 9.99 2.01
N LEU A 69 -14.52 9.65 1.32
CA LEU A 69 -14.38 8.44 0.50
C LEU A 69 -13.45 7.39 1.15
N LYS A 70 -12.80 7.73 2.27
CA LYS A 70 -11.89 6.81 2.97
C LYS A 70 -12.66 5.62 3.53
N ARG A 71 -12.19 4.43 3.15
CA ARG A 71 -12.67 3.13 3.65
C ARG A 71 -11.79 2.64 4.79
N THR A 72 -12.32 1.76 5.62
CA THR A 72 -11.51 1.11 6.66
C THR A 72 -10.58 0.06 6.03
N LEU A 73 -9.47 -0.24 6.70
CA LEU A 73 -8.51 -1.23 6.19
C LEU A 73 -9.08 -2.64 6.19
N ASP A 74 -9.98 -2.96 7.12
CA ASP A 74 -10.65 -4.26 7.19
C ASP A 74 -11.69 -4.42 6.07
N GLU A 75 -12.39 -3.35 5.67
CA GLU A 75 -13.26 -3.36 4.48
C GLU A 75 -12.46 -3.64 3.21
N VAL A 76 -11.29 -3.00 3.05
CA VAL A 76 -10.41 -3.22 1.89
C VAL A 76 -9.85 -4.64 1.91
N ALA A 77 -9.42 -5.13 3.08
CA ALA A 77 -8.94 -6.51 3.24
C ALA A 77 -10.02 -7.53 2.90
N THR A 78 -11.24 -7.34 3.41
CA THR A 78 -12.40 -8.22 3.16
C THR A 78 -12.72 -8.29 1.67
N GLU A 79 -12.74 -7.16 0.96
CA GLU A 79 -12.96 -7.15 -0.49
C GLU A 79 -11.89 -7.95 -1.24
N LYS A 80 -10.61 -7.81 -0.88
CA LYS A 80 -9.55 -8.60 -1.49
C LYS A 80 -9.70 -10.09 -1.18
N CYS A 81 -10.01 -10.45 0.06
CA CYS A 81 -10.20 -11.84 0.46
C CYS A 81 -11.36 -12.52 -0.28
N LEU A 82 -12.48 -11.80 -0.49
CA LEU A 82 -13.58 -12.29 -1.32
C LEU A 82 -13.15 -12.53 -2.78
N ALA A 83 -12.42 -11.57 -3.37
CA ALA A 83 -11.92 -11.72 -4.74
C ALA A 83 -10.95 -12.91 -4.89
N TRP A 84 -10.07 -13.12 -3.89
CA TRP A 84 -9.13 -14.24 -3.87
C TRP A 84 -9.79 -15.58 -3.63
N GLN A 85 -10.86 -15.60 -2.81
CA GLN A 85 -11.71 -16.77 -2.61
C GLN A 85 -12.37 -17.18 -3.94
N GLU A 86 -13.00 -16.24 -4.64
CA GLU A 86 -13.67 -16.50 -5.92
C GLU A 86 -12.69 -16.97 -6.99
N ALA A 87 -11.49 -16.37 -7.03
CA ALA A 87 -10.44 -16.76 -7.97
C ALA A 87 -9.68 -18.05 -7.58
N ASN A 88 -9.98 -18.65 -6.42
CA ASN A 88 -9.30 -19.83 -5.90
C ASN A 88 -7.76 -19.74 -5.94
N VAL A 89 -7.20 -18.61 -5.50
CA VAL A 89 -5.76 -18.31 -5.64
C VAL A 89 -4.86 -19.16 -4.74
N VAL A 90 -5.43 -19.75 -3.67
CA VAL A 90 -4.74 -20.70 -2.79
C VAL A 90 -5.56 -22.00 -2.75
N PRO A 91 -5.37 -22.93 -3.71
CA PRO A 91 -6.24 -24.10 -3.84
C PRO A 91 -6.27 -25.03 -2.62
N GLU A 92 -5.23 -24.98 -1.78
CA GLU A 92 -5.07 -25.82 -0.59
C GLU A 92 -5.82 -25.25 0.63
N LEU A 93 -6.38 -24.03 0.56
CA LEU A 93 -7.04 -23.34 1.66
C LEU A 93 -8.37 -22.73 1.23
N THR A 94 -9.40 -22.87 2.07
CA THR A 94 -10.70 -22.21 1.86
C THR A 94 -10.74 -20.90 2.64
N PHE A 95 -10.80 -19.77 1.94
CA PHE A 95 -11.09 -18.48 2.57
C PHE A 95 -12.59 -18.32 2.84
N LEU A 96 -12.93 -17.67 3.95
CA LEU A 96 -14.31 -17.34 4.33
C LEU A 96 -14.75 -15.95 3.82
N GLY A 97 -13.88 -15.26 3.10
CA GLY A 97 -14.12 -13.91 2.57
C GLY A 97 -13.89 -12.78 3.58
N GLU A 98 -13.85 -13.07 4.88
CA GLU A 98 -13.51 -12.08 5.90
C GLU A 98 -12.01 -11.74 5.84
N GLY A 99 -11.70 -10.44 5.80
CA GLY A 99 -10.33 -9.94 5.75
C GLY A 99 -10.05 -8.88 6.80
N ARG A 100 -8.83 -8.86 7.31
CA ARG A 100 -8.40 -7.85 8.29
C ARG A 100 -6.95 -7.44 8.13
N ARG A 101 -6.63 -6.35 8.80
CA ARG A 101 -5.25 -5.97 9.13
C ARG A 101 -4.90 -6.39 10.57
N PHE A 102 -3.63 -6.69 10.80
CA PHE A 102 -3.08 -6.85 12.14
C PHE A 102 -2.24 -5.65 12.56
N LYS A 103 -2.06 -5.48 13.88
CA LYS A 103 -1.18 -4.44 14.38
C LYS A 103 0.27 -4.76 14.08
N HIS A 104 1.09 -3.71 14.11
CA HIS A 104 2.53 -3.84 13.98
C HIS A 104 3.08 -4.64 15.17
N GLU A 105 3.76 -5.73 14.87
CA GLU A 105 4.42 -6.59 15.84
C GLU A 105 5.86 -6.88 15.35
N PRO A 106 6.86 -6.07 15.78
CA PRO A 106 8.23 -6.21 15.33
C PRO A 106 8.83 -7.59 15.60
N ALA A 107 8.37 -8.29 16.65
CA ALA A 107 8.91 -9.61 17.01
C ALA A 107 8.54 -10.69 15.99
N ILE A 108 7.42 -10.54 15.29
CA ILE A 108 6.96 -11.49 14.27
C ILE A 108 7.37 -10.99 12.88
N GLY A 109 7.30 -9.68 12.62
CA GLY A 109 7.86 -9.06 11.43
C GLY A 109 7.26 -7.69 11.09
N ASN A 110 8.10 -6.78 10.59
CA ASN A 110 7.70 -5.42 10.21
C ASN A 110 6.69 -5.36 9.05
N TRP A 111 6.42 -6.48 8.38
CA TRP A 111 5.49 -6.58 7.26
C TRP A 111 4.03 -6.82 7.69
N ILE A 112 3.79 -7.30 8.91
CA ILE A 112 2.47 -7.82 9.35
C ILE A 112 1.38 -6.77 9.26
N SER A 113 1.67 -5.56 9.73
CA SER A 113 0.72 -4.44 9.68
C SER A 113 0.43 -3.93 8.27
N CYS A 114 1.20 -4.37 7.28
CA CYS A 114 1.05 -4.02 5.88
C CYS A 114 0.53 -5.16 5.02
N ALA A 115 0.44 -6.37 5.57
CA ALA A 115 -0.14 -7.52 4.89
C ALA A 115 -1.65 -7.61 5.12
N ILE A 116 -2.32 -8.21 4.14
CA ILE A 116 -3.74 -8.53 4.19
C ILE A 116 -3.87 -9.97 4.66
N PHE A 117 -4.73 -10.19 5.64
CA PHE A 117 -5.01 -11.51 6.18
C PHE A 117 -6.46 -11.89 5.95
N CYS A 118 -6.68 -13.09 5.46
CA CYS A 118 -7.99 -13.67 5.20
C CYS A 118 -8.30 -14.74 6.25
N LYS A 119 -9.53 -14.78 6.73
CA LYS A 119 -10.03 -15.82 7.62
C LYS A 119 -10.20 -17.11 6.82
N THR A 120 -9.69 -18.21 7.35
CA THR A 120 -9.86 -19.55 6.79
C THR A 120 -11.01 -20.29 7.46
N ASP A 121 -11.49 -21.35 6.82
CA ASP A 121 -12.47 -22.30 7.37
C ASP A 121 -11.98 -23.00 8.66
N HIS A 122 -10.67 -23.09 8.87
CA HIS A 122 -10.04 -23.53 10.12
C HIS A 122 -10.08 -22.48 11.25
N ARG A 123 -10.75 -21.34 11.04
CA ARG A 123 -10.80 -20.19 11.95
C ARG A 123 -9.42 -19.58 12.21
N GLN A 124 -8.50 -19.71 11.27
CA GLN A 124 -7.17 -19.11 11.36
C GLN A 124 -7.05 -17.92 10.42
N TRP A 125 -6.11 -17.03 10.69
CA TRP A 125 -5.81 -15.93 9.78
C TRP A 125 -4.58 -16.26 8.95
N TYR A 126 -4.73 -16.14 7.63
CA TYR A 126 -3.71 -16.47 6.66
C TYR A 126 -3.46 -15.30 5.71
N SER A 127 -2.20 -15.00 5.45
CA SER A 127 -1.81 -14.01 4.44
C SER A 127 -1.17 -14.71 3.23
N PRO A 128 -1.79 -14.66 2.03
CA PRO A 128 -1.33 -15.36 0.81
C PRO A 128 -0.12 -14.70 0.15
N ARG A 129 0.90 -14.32 0.93
CA ARG A 129 2.08 -13.59 0.45
C ARG A 129 2.95 -14.43 -0.49
N ARG A 130 2.96 -15.75 -0.32
CA ARG A 130 3.77 -16.66 -1.14
C ARG A 130 3.15 -16.84 -2.52
N GLU A 131 1.83 -16.85 -2.58
CA GLU A 131 1.03 -17.10 -3.77
C GLU A 131 0.83 -15.81 -4.57
N LEU A 132 0.62 -14.69 -3.89
CA LEU A 132 0.24 -13.42 -4.52
C LEU A 132 1.33 -12.34 -4.48
N GLY A 133 2.44 -12.56 -3.78
CA GLY A 133 3.53 -11.61 -3.66
C GLY A 133 3.05 -10.24 -3.17
N ARG A 134 3.32 -9.18 -3.94
CA ARG A 134 2.92 -7.80 -3.61
C ARG A 134 1.41 -7.59 -3.50
N GLN A 135 0.59 -8.40 -4.18
CA GLN A 135 -0.87 -8.20 -4.15
C GLN A 135 -1.47 -8.53 -2.78
N ALA A 136 -0.79 -9.38 -1.98
CA ALA A 136 -1.17 -9.74 -0.61
C ALA A 136 -0.94 -8.61 0.42
N PHE A 137 -0.50 -7.43 -0.01
CA PHE A 137 -0.23 -6.29 0.86
C PHE A 137 -1.17 -5.12 0.57
N PHE A 138 -1.30 -4.26 1.58
CA PHE A 138 -1.83 -2.92 1.41
C PHE A 138 -0.85 -2.07 0.59
N GLN A 139 -1.39 -1.06 -0.07
CA GLN A 139 -0.60 -0.10 -0.85
C GLN A 139 0.33 0.74 0.05
N ASP A 140 1.34 1.32 -0.57
CA ASP A 140 2.26 2.22 0.12
C ASP A 140 1.49 3.46 0.66
N GLY A 141 1.94 3.99 1.80
CA GLY A 141 1.36 5.15 2.49
C GLY A 141 0.27 4.84 3.53
N ILE A 142 -0.13 3.57 3.70
CA ILE A 142 -1.05 3.19 4.78
C ILE A 142 -0.34 3.32 6.14
N TRP A 143 -0.92 4.09 7.05
CA TRP A 143 -0.43 4.19 8.43
C TRP A 143 -0.46 2.83 9.13
N CYS A 144 0.68 2.40 9.66
CA CYS A 144 0.85 1.05 10.21
C CYS A 144 1.22 1.01 11.69
N HIS A 145 1.95 2.00 12.19
CA HIS A 145 2.38 2.04 13.59
C HIS A 145 2.75 3.47 14.01
N ASN A 146 2.78 3.71 15.33
CA ASN A 146 3.40 4.87 15.93
C ASN A 146 4.18 4.40 17.17
N ASN A 147 5.47 4.74 17.25
CA ASN A 147 6.34 4.31 18.35
C ASN A 147 6.37 5.30 19.53
N GLY A 148 5.43 6.26 19.57
CA GLY A 148 5.36 7.37 20.51
C GLY A 148 6.19 8.60 20.12
N ARG A 149 6.98 8.53 19.04
CA ARG A 149 7.82 9.63 18.55
C ARG A 149 7.53 9.98 17.10
N GLU A 150 7.35 8.99 16.25
CA GLU A 150 7.11 9.15 14.83
C GLU A 150 6.11 8.13 14.31
N ASP A 151 5.44 8.48 13.21
CA ASP A 151 4.53 7.60 12.49
C ASP A 151 5.26 6.75 11.47
N PHE A 152 4.76 5.52 11.32
CA PHE A 152 5.23 4.54 10.37
C PHE A 152 4.14 4.25 9.37
N TYR A 153 4.56 4.02 8.13
CA TYR A 153 3.69 3.79 7.00
C TYR A 153 4.17 2.58 6.21
N CYS A 154 3.23 1.91 5.56
CA CYS A 154 3.52 0.83 4.63
C CYS A 154 4.32 1.39 3.46
N GLN A 155 5.50 0.84 3.24
CA GLN A 155 6.41 1.23 2.17
C GLN A 155 7.12 -0.04 1.70
N LYS A 156 6.93 -0.42 0.43
CA LYS A 156 7.44 -1.68 -0.12
C LYS A 156 7.09 -2.89 0.75
N ASN A 157 5.83 -2.99 1.16
CA ASN A 157 5.28 -4.07 2.00
C ASN A 157 5.78 -4.10 3.46
N LEU A 158 6.57 -3.11 3.90
CA LEU A 158 7.12 -3.02 5.25
C LEU A 158 6.57 -1.80 5.98
N CYS A 159 6.39 -1.91 7.29
CA CYS A 159 6.06 -0.78 8.15
C CYS A 159 7.33 0.01 8.50
N LEU A 160 7.52 1.16 7.86
CA LEU A 160 8.75 1.95 7.92
C LEU A 160 8.44 3.42 8.26
N PRO A 161 9.37 4.15 8.90
CA PRO A 161 9.18 5.58 9.14
C PRO A 161 9.16 6.35 7.81
N GLU A 162 8.47 7.50 7.80
CA GLU A 162 8.29 8.32 6.59
C GLU A 162 9.62 8.74 5.94
N GLY A 163 10.63 9.07 6.76
CA GLY A 163 11.94 9.54 6.32
C GLY A 163 13.06 8.50 6.37
N TYR A 164 12.77 7.21 6.09
CA TYR A 164 13.77 6.16 6.30
C TYR A 164 15.04 6.38 5.46
N GLU A 165 16.20 6.38 6.11
CA GLU A 165 17.49 6.32 5.45
C GLU A 165 17.86 4.86 5.15
N VAL A 166 18.57 4.60 4.06
CA VAL A 166 18.83 3.24 3.54
C VAL A 166 19.43 2.30 4.58
N ASN A 167 20.24 2.82 5.51
CA ASN A 167 20.87 2.03 6.57
C ASN A 167 19.84 1.44 7.57
N ASP A 168 18.74 2.15 7.83
CA ASP A 168 17.69 1.68 8.73
C ASP A 168 16.80 0.62 8.08
N ALA A 169 16.57 0.73 6.77
CA ALA A 169 15.88 -0.29 5.99
C ALA A 169 16.70 -1.58 5.85
N VAL A 170 18.02 -1.49 5.66
CA VAL A 170 18.90 -2.66 5.63
C VAL A 170 18.87 -3.40 6.97
N ARG A 171 18.96 -2.68 8.09
CA ARG A 171 18.87 -3.27 9.43
C ARG A 171 17.50 -3.94 9.67
N SER A 172 16.42 -3.31 9.24
CA SER A 172 15.06 -3.84 9.39
C SER A 172 14.80 -5.06 8.50
N ALA A 173 15.33 -5.07 7.28
CA ALA A 173 15.26 -6.21 6.37
C ALA A 173 16.09 -7.39 6.87
N GLN A 174 17.26 -7.11 7.46
CA GLN A 174 18.14 -8.14 8.03
C GLN A 174 17.48 -8.85 9.23
N LEU A 175 16.73 -8.10 10.05
CA LEU A 175 15.91 -8.67 11.13
C LEU A 175 14.69 -9.47 10.60
N ALA A 176 14.07 -9.02 9.51
CA ALA A 176 12.94 -9.73 8.90
C ALA A 176 13.35 -11.04 8.19
N MET A 177 14.53 -11.06 7.57
CA MET A 177 15.06 -12.27 6.92
C MET A 177 15.38 -13.40 7.91
N GLU A 178 15.59 -13.09 9.20
CA GLU A 178 15.78 -14.10 10.25
C GLU A 178 14.45 -14.76 10.69
N SER A 179 13.27 -14.18 10.42
CA SER A 179 11.96 -14.71 10.86
C SER A 179 11.14 -15.41 9.76
N ASP A 180 11.57 -15.36 8.49
CA ASP A 180 10.78 -15.81 7.32
C ASP A 180 10.72 -17.34 7.12
N LEU A 181 11.20 -18.15 8.08
CA LEU A 181 11.24 -19.61 7.97
C LEU A 181 10.01 -20.34 8.52
N GLU A 182 9.04 -19.66 9.11
CA GLU A 182 7.81 -20.30 9.59
C GLU A 182 6.55 -19.67 8.97
N ASN A 183 5.59 -20.50 8.62
CA ASN A 183 4.25 -20.06 8.25
C ASN A 183 3.65 -19.38 9.49
N VAL A 184 3.62 -18.04 9.52
CA VAL A 184 2.97 -17.29 10.60
C VAL A 184 1.46 -17.44 10.43
N VAL A 185 0.92 -18.49 11.05
CA VAL A 185 -0.52 -18.65 11.26
C VAL A 185 -0.85 -17.93 12.55
N ILE A 186 -1.69 -16.90 12.46
CA ILE A 186 -2.07 -16.09 13.61
C ILE A 186 -3.42 -16.62 14.11
N ASP A 187 -3.41 -17.27 15.27
CA ASP A 187 -4.62 -17.67 15.97
C ASP A 187 -5.30 -16.43 16.61
N ASP A 188 -6.62 -16.51 16.79
CA ASP A 188 -7.47 -15.37 17.25
C ASP A 188 -7.01 -14.72 18.58
N GLU A 189 -6.20 -15.42 19.39
CA GLU A 189 -5.71 -14.93 20.69
C GLU A 189 -4.46 -14.04 20.63
N VAL A 190 -3.72 -13.99 19.51
CA VAL A 190 -2.35 -13.43 19.55
C VAL A 190 -2.27 -11.94 19.23
N LEU A 191 -3.28 -11.32 18.62
CA LEU A 191 -3.18 -9.91 18.17
C LEU A 191 -4.45 -9.08 18.40
N ALA A 192 -5.31 -9.51 19.32
CA ALA A 192 -6.48 -8.75 19.76
C ALA A 192 -6.14 -7.79 20.91
N LEU A 193 -5.22 -6.84 20.69
CA LEU A 193 -5.13 -5.62 21.51
C LEU A 193 -4.72 -4.43 20.69
#